data_AF-A0A443Q4T9-F1
#
_entry.id   AF-A0A443Q4T9-F1
#
_cell.length_a   1.000
_cell.length_b   1.000
_cell.length_c   1.000
_cell.angle_alpha   90.00
_cell.angle_beta   90.00
_cell.angle_gamma   90.00
#
_symmetry.space_group_name_H-M   'P 1'
#
loop_
_entity.id
_entity.type
_entity.pdbx_description
1 polymer ?
#
loop_
_entity_poly.entity_id
_entity_poly.type
_entity_poly.pdbx_seq_one_letter_code
_entity_poly.pdbx_strand_id
1 'polypeptide(L)'
;MGMAVLRLPSSFTTPLFLTSSSSSFRGLPFRSLRFLSPSPRLPRKVLSASLASDFSTQSLASAEQQQQQKQKQPNKDGFITPRSQDFSAWFLDVIASAELADYGPVRGTMVIRPYGYAIWESIQDYLNAKFKETGHSNMYFPQFIPYSFIEKEASHVEGFSPELALVTIGGGKELEEKLVVRPTSETIVNHMFTQWIHSYRDLPLMVNQWVNVTRWEMRTKPFVRTLEFLWQEGHTAHATPEEAEKEALQMIYVYKKFAYEQAAIPVIAGRKSRAETFAGASRTYTIEAMMGDRKALQAGTSHNLGQNFSRAFETQVKIISIYHLLINFVFFSS
;
A
#
# COMPACT_ATOMS: atom_id res chain seq x y z
N MET A 1 -0.87 -49.19 -44.47
CA MET A 1 -0.84 -48.90 -43.02
C MET A 1 -0.92 -47.40 -42.84
N GLY A 2 -1.97 -46.74 -42.36
CA GLY A 2 -3.31 -47.10 -41.90
C GLY A 2 -3.99 -45.74 -41.65
N MET A 3 -4.93 -45.38 -42.54
CA MET A 3 -5.76 -44.17 -42.48
C MET A 3 -6.94 -44.43 -41.54
N ALA A 4 -7.30 -43.49 -40.68
CA ALA A 4 -8.64 -43.45 -40.07
C ALA A 4 -9.07 -42.02 -39.77
N VAL A 5 -10.06 -41.58 -40.54
CA VAL A 5 -10.92 -40.40 -40.38
C VAL A 5 -12.19 -40.86 -39.67
N LEU A 6 -12.69 -40.11 -38.68
CA LEU A 6 -14.08 -40.17 -38.17
C LEU A 6 -14.36 -38.89 -37.36
N ARG A 7 -15.03 -37.87 -37.93
CA ARG A 7 -16.49 -37.60 -37.97
C ARG A 7 -17.17 -37.42 -36.60
N LEU A 8 -17.64 -36.19 -36.36
CA LEU A 8 -18.60 -35.76 -35.33
C LEU A 8 -19.99 -36.38 -35.55
N PRO A 9 -20.89 -36.27 -34.54
CA PRO A 9 -22.11 -35.53 -34.82
C PRO A 9 -22.51 -34.51 -33.74
N SER A 10 -23.03 -33.40 -34.24
CA SER A 10 -23.84 -32.39 -33.58
C SER A 10 -25.29 -32.86 -33.41
N SER A 11 -25.95 -32.49 -32.31
CA SER A 11 -27.33 -31.97 -32.23
C SER A 11 -27.83 -32.02 -30.78
N PHE A 12 -28.34 -30.89 -30.28
CA PHE A 12 -29.68 -30.75 -29.71
C PHE A 12 -29.90 -29.28 -29.30
N THR A 13 -30.55 -28.55 -30.19
CA THR A 13 -31.22 -27.28 -29.93
C THR A 13 -32.72 -27.55 -29.84
N THR A 14 -33.37 -27.11 -28.76
CA THR A 14 -34.80 -26.75 -28.79
C THR A 14 -35.07 -25.67 -27.74
N PRO A 15 -35.62 -24.50 -28.12
CA PRO A 15 -36.17 -23.53 -27.18
C PRO A 15 -37.70 -23.73 -27.04
N LEU A 16 -38.22 -23.65 -25.81
CA LEU A 16 -39.67 -23.57 -25.58
C LEU A 16 -40.10 -22.10 -25.50
N PHE A 17 -41.01 -21.71 -26.39
CA PHE A 17 -41.83 -20.50 -26.31
C PHE A 17 -43.17 -20.84 -25.63
N LEU A 18 -43.59 -20.07 -24.62
CA LEU A 18 -44.98 -19.82 -24.16
C LEU A 18 -44.85 -18.85 -22.96
N THR A 19 -45.60 -17.78 -22.72
CA THR A 19 -46.70 -17.05 -23.38
C THR A 19 -46.83 -15.73 -22.61
N SER A 20 -47.36 -14.71 -23.27
CA SER A 20 -47.78 -13.42 -22.73
C SER A 20 -48.81 -13.54 -21.59
N SER A 21 -48.69 -12.69 -20.56
CA SER A 21 -49.89 -12.08 -19.97
C SER A 21 -49.57 -10.67 -19.46
N SER A 22 -50.16 -9.70 -20.15
CA SER A 22 -50.29 -8.32 -19.74
C SER A 22 -51.56 -8.19 -18.89
N SER A 23 -51.45 -7.65 -17.68
CA SER A 23 -52.62 -7.15 -16.95
C SER A 23 -52.39 -5.71 -16.53
N SER A 24 -53.01 -4.83 -17.30
CA SER A 24 -53.31 -3.43 -16.98
C SER A 24 -54.30 -3.38 -15.82
N PHE A 25 -54.07 -2.51 -14.84
CA PHE A 25 -55.14 -1.95 -14.02
C PHE A 25 -54.99 -0.42 -13.93
N ARG A 26 -55.91 0.28 -14.60
CA ARG A 26 -56.31 1.67 -14.33
C ARG A 26 -57.04 1.67 -12.97
N GLY A 27 -56.78 2.57 -12.03
CA GLY A 27 -57.19 3.98 -12.01
C GLY A 27 -58.42 4.17 -11.10
N LEU A 28 -58.26 4.77 -9.90
CA LEU A 28 -58.84 6.06 -9.44
C LEU A 28 -59.83 5.85 -8.24
N PRO A 29 -60.27 6.88 -7.46
CA PRO A 29 -59.57 8.07 -6.91
C PRO A 29 -60.06 8.50 -5.47
N PHE A 30 -59.73 9.75 -5.04
CA PHE A 30 -60.31 10.59 -3.94
C PHE A 30 -59.83 10.29 -2.49
N ARG A 31 -59.59 11.25 -1.56
CA ARG A 31 -59.75 12.72 -1.45
C ARG A 31 -59.03 13.24 -0.17
N SER A 32 -58.57 14.50 -0.18
CA SER A 32 -58.57 15.51 0.93
C SER A 32 -57.75 15.21 2.23
N LEU A 33 -56.96 16.11 2.84
CA LEU A 33 -57.27 17.48 3.27
C LEU A 33 -56.00 18.34 3.41
N ARG A 34 -56.13 19.63 3.07
CA ARG A 34 -55.27 20.72 3.55
C ARG A 34 -55.74 21.19 4.93
N PHE A 35 -54.82 21.57 5.80
CA PHE A 35 -55.07 22.50 6.90
C PHE A 35 -53.95 23.55 7.00
N LEU A 36 -54.37 24.80 7.20
CA LEU A 36 -53.56 26.02 7.29
C LEU A 36 -53.64 26.58 8.73
N SER A 37 -52.46 26.84 9.32
CA SER A 37 -52.15 27.84 10.38
C SER A 37 -52.76 27.66 11.80
N PRO A 38 -52.33 28.40 12.86
CA PRO A 38 -51.15 29.27 13.03
C PRO A 38 -50.26 28.91 14.26
N SER A 39 -49.07 29.50 14.33
CA SER A 39 -48.12 29.40 15.45
C SER A 39 -48.55 30.15 16.71
N PRO A 40 -48.10 29.72 17.91
CA PRO A 40 -47.82 30.63 19.02
C PRO A 40 -46.31 30.73 19.29
N ARG A 41 -45.83 31.98 19.45
CA ARG A 41 -44.48 32.33 19.89
C ARG A 41 -44.39 32.23 21.42
N LEU A 42 -43.31 31.63 21.93
CA LEU A 42 -42.79 31.79 23.29
C LEU A 42 -41.24 31.82 23.25
N PRO A 43 -40.55 32.35 24.28
CA PRO A 43 -39.47 33.32 24.10
C PRO A 43 -38.07 32.72 23.90
N ARG A 44 -37.23 33.49 23.18
CA ARG A 44 -35.79 33.29 23.00
C ARG A 44 -35.07 33.15 24.34
N LYS A 45 -34.47 31.98 24.58
CA LYS A 45 -33.23 31.88 25.37
C LYS A 45 -32.06 31.87 24.40
N VAL A 46 -31.19 32.85 24.57
CA VAL A 46 -29.91 33.01 23.88
C VAL A 46 -28.98 31.89 24.37
N LEU A 47 -28.61 30.98 23.48
CA LEU A 47 -27.42 30.14 23.65
C LEU A 47 -26.62 30.25 22.36
N SER A 48 -25.36 30.62 22.54
CA SER A 48 -24.34 31.01 21.57
C SER A 48 -24.11 29.96 20.48
N ALA A 49 -24.45 30.33 19.24
CA ALA A 49 -23.85 29.73 18.05
C ALA A 49 -22.51 30.43 17.77
N SER A 50 -21.40 29.80 18.13
CA SER A 50 -20.05 30.37 17.87
C SER A 50 -18.91 29.33 17.81
N LEU A 51 -19.19 28.04 17.61
CA LEU A 51 -18.11 27.03 17.55
C LEU A 51 -18.23 26.01 16.40
N ALA A 52 -19.27 26.11 15.56
CA ALA A 52 -19.49 25.17 14.45
C ALA A 52 -19.25 25.77 13.05
N SER A 53 -19.02 27.09 12.93
CA SER A 53 -18.79 27.75 11.64
C SER A 53 -17.32 27.87 11.24
N ASP A 54 -16.39 27.76 12.20
CA ASP A 54 -14.99 28.13 11.98
C ASP A 54 -14.09 26.94 11.66
N PHE A 55 -14.57 25.71 11.89
CA PHE A 55 -13.83 24.48 11.56
C PHE A 55 -14.07 24.01 10.11
N SER A 56 -15.14 24.50 9.46
CA SER A 56 -15.53 24.07 8.12
C SER A 56 -14.94 24.95 7.01
N THR A 57 -14.64 26.22 7.26
CA THR A 57 -14.16 27.15 6.23
C THR A 57 -12.64 27.14 6.09
N GLN A 58 -11.89 26.90 7.17
CA GLN A 58 -10.42 26.77 7.10
C GLN A 58 -9.97 25.43 6.49
N SER A 59 -10.74 24.34 6.66
CA SER A 59 -10.44 23.03 6.06
C SER A 59 -10.78 22.98 4.56
N LEU A 60 -11.84 23.67 4.13
CA LEU A 60 -12.22 23.75 2.72
C LEU A 60 -11.30 24.73 1.93
N ALA A 61 -10.93 25.87 2.51
CA ALA A 61 -10.02 26.83 1.86
C ALA A 61 -8.60 26.27 1.68
N SER A 62 -8.12 25.44 2.61
CA SER A 62 -6.83 24.74 2.48
C SER A 62 -6.89 23.55 1.53
N ALA A 63 -8.05 22.88 1.40
CA ALA A 63 -8.28 21.87 0.39
C ALA A 63 -8.36 22.45 -1.04
N GLU A 64 -8.99 23.61 -1.21
CA GLU A 64 -9.08 24.33 -2.50
C GLU A 64 -7.72 24.93 -2.92
N GLN A 65 -6.92 25.45 -1.99
CA GLN A 65 -5.55 25.90 -2.29
C GLN A 65 -4.58 24.74 -2.60
N GLN A 66 -4.87 23.51 -2.14
CA GLN A 66 -4.10 22.31 -2.47
C GLN A 66 -4.56 21.61 -3.77
N GLN A 67 -5.69 22.02 -4.35
CA GLN A 67 -6.18 21.53 -5.65
C GLN A 67 -5.45 22.13 -6.86
N GLN A 68 -4.59 23.15 -6.67
CA GLN A 68 -3.93 23.86 -7.77
C GLN A 68 -2.45 23.48 -8.04
N GLN A 69 -1.91 22.43 -7.44
CA GLN A 69 -0.71 21.81 -8.01
C GLN A 69 -1.13 20.91 -9.18
N LYS A 70 -1.35 21.52 -10.35
CA LYS A 70 -1.34 20.79 -11.63
C LYS A 70 -0.06 19.96 -11.65
N GLN A 71 -0.18 18.63 -11.58
CA GLN A 71 0.91 17.74 -11.95
C GLN A 71 1.38 18.19 -13.33
N LYS A 72 2.63 18.66 -13.43
CA LYS A 72 3.25 19.01 -14.70
C LYS A 72 3.18 17.74 -15.54
N GLN A 73 2.27 17.71 -16.51
CA GLN A 73 2.20 16.58 -17.43
C GLN A 73 3.53 16.54 -18.19
N PRO A 74 4.11 15.34 -18.39
CA PRO A 74 5.32 15.19 -19.17
C PRO A 74 5.10 15.75 -20.57
N ASN A 75 6.19 16.22 -21.18
CA ASN A 75 6.12 16.90 -22.45
C ASN A 75 5.61 15.96 -23.55
N LYS A 76 4.43 16.25 -24.12
CA LYS A 76 3.77 15.36 -25.10
C LYS A 76 4.41 15.39 -26.48
N ASP A 77 5.29 16.35 -26.73
CA ASP A 77 5.94 16.56 -28.02
C ASP A 77 7.20 15.68 -28.21
N GLY A 78 7.45 14.73 -27.30
CA GLY A 78 8.61 13.83 -27.34
C GLY A 78 9.96 14.50 -27.01
N PHE A 79 9.94 15.78 -26.67
CA PHE A 79 11.12 16.53 -26.25
C PHE A 79 11.43 16.28 -24.78
N ILE A 80 12.58 15.65 -24.51
CA ILE A 80 13.08 15.38 -23.16
C ILE A 80 13.84 16.61 -22.65
N THR A 81 13.41 17.16 -21.52
CA THR A 81 14.10 18.28 -20.86
C THR A 81 15.54 17.90 -20.49
N PRO A 82 16.57 18.71 -20.79
CA PRO A 82 17.93 18.42 -20.36
C PRO A 82 18.05 18.27 -18.85
N ARG A 83 18.71 17.20 -18.39
CA ARG A 83 18.89 16.87 -16.95
C ARG A 83 19.51 18.01 -16.14
N SER A 84 20.42 18.78 -16.74
CA SER A 84 21.10 19.92 -16.11
C SER A 84 20.20 21.15 -15.91
N GLN A 85 19.08 21.24 -16.61
CA GLN A 85 18.16 22.38 -16.56
C GLN A 85 17.06 22.17 -15.51
N ASP A 86 16.36 21.04 -15.58
CA ASP A 86 15.32 20.67 -14.63
C ASP A 86 15.31 19.14 -14.47
N PHE A 87 15.96 18.65 -13.40
CA PHE A 87 16.02 17.22 -13.10
C PHE A 87 14.63 16.60 -12.90
N SER A 88 13.69 17.36 -12.33
CA SER A 88 12.35 16.83 -12.06
C SER A 88 11.54 16.69 -13.35
N ALA A 89 11.64 17.66 -14.27
CA ALA A 89 11.01 17.56 -15.58
C ALA A 89 11.67 16.45 -16.42
N TRP A 90 13.01 16.43 -16.49
CA TRP A 90 13.76 15.36 -17.16
C TRP A 90 13.32 13.97 -16.70
N PHE A 91 13.20 13.77 -15.38
CA PHE A 91 12.79 12.50 -14.82
C PHE A 91 11.41 12.02 -15.31
N LEU A 92 10.44 12.94 -15.33
CA LEU A 92 9.08 12.63 -15.78
C LEU A 92 9.02 12.45 -17.31
N ASP A 93 9.77 13.26 -18.06
CA ASP A 93 9.86 13.15 -19.51
C ASP A 93 10.45 11.80 -19.93
N VAL A 94 11.48 11.30 -19.22
CA VAL A 94 12.07 9.99 -19.52
C VAL A 94 11.09 8.85 -19.19
N ILE A 95 10.39 8.89 -18.05
CA ILE A 95 9.37 7.88 -17.72
C ILE A 95 8.30 7.79 -18.80
N ALA A 96 7.81 8.95 -19.26
CA ALA A 96 6.78 9.01 -20.29
C ALA A 96 7.30 8.57 -21.65
N SER A 97 8.48 9.08 -22.07
CA SER A 97 9.07 8.78 -23.38
C SER A 97 9.51 7.33 -23.51
N ALA A 98 9.96 6.71 -22.42
CA ALA A 98 10.31 5.30 -22.35
C ALA A 98 9.10 4.40 -22.07
N GLU A 99 7.89 4.97 -21.96
CA GLU A 99 6.66 4.20 -21.74
C GLU A 99 6.72 3.28 -20.50
N LEU A 100 7.31 3.77 -19.40
CA LEU A 100 7.46 2.99 -18.16
C LEU A 100 6.19 2.96 -17.32
N ALA A 101 5.53 4.11 -17.17
CA ALA A 101 4.29 4.22 -16.42
C ALA A 101 3.48 5.45 -16.86
N ASP A 102 2.16 5.32 -16.79
CA ASP A 102 1.22 6.42 -16.93
C ASP A 102 0.65 6.82 -15.57
N TYR A 103 0.18 8.06 -15.44
CA TYR A 103 -0.59 8.47 -14.25
C TYR A 103 -1.94 7.74 -14.24
N GLY A 104 -2.30 7.17 -13.09
CA GLY A 104 -3.61 6.57 -12.90
C GLY A 104 -4.71 7.62 -12.76
N PRO A 105 -5.99 7.22 -12.93
CA PRO A 105 -7.14 8.14 -12.83
C PRO A 105 -7.35 8.67 -11.40
N VAL A 106 -6.80 7.99 -10.39
CA VAL A 106 -6.78 8.45 -9.00
C VAL A 106 -5.44 9.14 -8.73
N ARG A 107 -5.47 10.35 -8.16
CA ARG A 107 -4.25 11.09 -7.81
C ARG A 107 -3.32 10.20 -6.98
N GLY A 108 -2.06 10.15 -7.42
CA GLY A 108 -1.01 9.41 -6.72
C GLY A 108 -0.91 7.94 -7.08
N THR A 109 -1.83 7.41 -7.91
CA THR A 109 -1.70 6.08 -8.50
C THR A 109 -0.98 6.16 -9.85
N MET A 110 -0.44 5.02 -10.29
CA MET A 110 0.21 4.88 -11.60
C MET A 110 -0.21 3.56 -12.25
N VAL A 111 -0.31 3.57 -13.58
CA VAL A 111 -0.40 2.36 -14.38
C VAL A 111 1.01 2.03 -14.84
N ILE A 112 1.63 1.00 -14.25
CA ILE A 112 2.95 0.54 -14.69
C ILE A 112 2.77 -0.21 -16.01
N ARG A 113 3.38 0.32 -17.08
CA ARG A 113 3.28 -0.25 -18.44
C ARG A 113 4.18 -1.49 -18.56
N PRO A 114 4.02 -2.33 -19.62
CA PRO A 114 4.78 -3.57 -19.75
C PRO A 114 6.29 -3.41 -19.61
N TYR A 115 6.89 -2.33 -20.15
CA TYR A 115 8.34 -2.12 -20.02
C TYR A 115 8.76 -1.80 -18.58
N GLY A 116 8.01 -0.95 -17.87
CA GLY A 116 8.26 -0.68 -16.46
C GLY A 116 8.01 -1.91 -15.57
N TYR A 117 7.00 -2.71 -15.89
CA TYR A 117 6.65 -3.90 -15.12
C TYR A 117 7.65 -5.05 -15.35
N ALA A 118 8.20 -5.21 -16.55
CA ALA A 118 9.26 -6.18 -16.83
C ALA A 118 10.53 -5.92 -15.98
N ILE A 119 10.82 -4.65 -15.68
CA ILE A 119 11.90 -4.30 -14.76
C ILE A 119 11.54 -4.77 -13.34
N TRP A 120 10.30 -4.54 -12.89
CA TRP A 120 9.83 -5.04 -11.59
C TRP A 120 9.89 -6.57 -11.50
N GLU A 121 9.49 -7.30 -12.55
CA GLU A 121 9.61 -8.77 -12.62
C GLU A 121 11.07 -9.21 -12.49
N SER A 122 12.00 -8.50 -13.14
CA SER A 122 13.44 -8.81 -13.05
C SER A 122 13.99 -8.61 -11.63
N ILE A 123 13.55 -7.55 -10.93
CA ILE A 123 13.88 -7.32 -9.51
C ILE A 123 13.33 -8.46 -8.66
N GLN A 124 12.06 -8.79 -8.88
CA GLN A 124 11.34 -9.81 -8.15
C GLN A 124 12.03 -11.17 -8.29
N ASP A 125 12.35 -11.59 -9.51
CA ASP A 125 12.99 -12.88 -9.78
C ASP A 125 14.33 -13.02 -9.07
N TYR A 126 15.20 -12.01 -9.20
CA TYR A 126 16.51 -12.02 -8.54
C TYR A 126 16.38 -12.10 -7.01
N LEU A 127 15.61 -11.18 -6.42
CA LEU A 127 15.49 -11.09 -4.97
C LEU A 127 14.76 -12.28 -4.38
N ASN A 128 13.72 -12.79 -5.07
CA ASN A 128 13.00 -13.98 -4.65
C ASN A 128 13.93 -15.20 -4.60
N ALA A 129 14.84 -15.37 -5.56
CA ALA A 129 15.87 -16.40 -5.49
C ALA A 129 16.79 -16.20 -4.28
N LYS A 130 17.24 -14.96 -4.03
CA LYS A 130 18.11 -14.64 -2.89
C LYS A 130 17.45 -14.83 -1.53
N PHE A 131 16.16 -14.54 -1.38
CA PHE A 131 15.45 -14.82 -0.12
C PHE A 131 15.28 -16.32 0.11
N LYS A 132 15.04 -17.11 -0.95
CA LYS A 132 14.97 -18.57 -0.85
C LYS A 132 16.32 -19.19 -0.46
N GLU A 133 17.43 -18.66 -0.98
CA GLU A 133 18.79 -19.05 -0.57
C GLU A 133 19.03 -18.83 0.93
N THR A 134 18.34 -17.87 1.56
CA THR A 134 18.46 -17.59 3.00
C THR A 134 17.40 -18.29 3.86
N GLY A 135 16.55 -19.12 3.26
CA GLY A 135 15.53 -19.92 3.97
C GLY A 135 14.17 -19.25 4.11
N HIS A 136 13.93 -18.11 3.46
CA HIS A 136 12.61 -17.48 3.47
C HIS A 136 11.61 -18.24 2.60
N SER A 137 10.36 -18.30 3.05
CA SER A 137 9.24 -18.83 2.27
C SER A 137 8.27 -17.72 1.88
N ASN A 138 7.83 -17.71 0.63
CA ASN A 138 6.79 -16.78 0.21
C ASN A 138 5.44 -17.18 0.82
N MET A 139 4.65 -16.18 1.18
CA MET A 139 3.29 -16.27 1.70
C MET A 139 2.47 -15.08 1.18
N TYR A 140 1.20 -15.04 1.56
CA TYR A 140 0.31 -13.92 1.26
C TYR A 140 -0.62 -13.65 2.43
N PHE A 141 -0.62 -12.43 2.93
CA PHE A 141 -1.65 -11.91 3.83
C PHE A 141 -2.69 -11.08 3.06
N PRO A 142 -3.96 -11.05 3.50
CA PRO A 142 -5.01 -10.20 2.92
C PRO A 142 -4.69 -8.70 2.95
N GLN A 143 -5.28 -7.94 2.02
CA GLN A 143 -5.09 -6.49 1.89
C GLN A 143 -5.80 -5.68 2.96
N PHE A 144 -6.96 -6.18 3.42
CA PHE A 144 -7.77 -5.50 4.40
C PHE A 144 -7.40 -5.98 5.80
N ILE A 145 -7.09 -5.01 6.67
CA ILE A 145 -6.72 -5.23 8.07
C ILE A 145 -7.83 -4.65 8.94
N PRO A 146 -8.34 -5.39 9.95
CA PRO A 146 -9.31 -4.84 10.91
C PRO A 146 -8.76 -3.58 11.59
N TYR A 147 -9.58 -2.53 11.74
CA TYR A 147 -9.12 -1.28 12.35
C TYR A 147 -8.65 -1.49 13.80
N SER A 148 -9.28 -2.42 14.53
CA SER A 148 -8.89 -2.80 15.89
C SER A 148 -7.43 -3.26 16.00
N PHE A 149 -6.86 -3.84 14.95
CA PHE A 149 -5.46 -4.27 14.94
C PHE A 149 -4.50 -3.08 14.91
N ILE A 150 -4.87 -2.01 14.21
CA ILE A 150 -4.09 -0.76 14.16
C ILE A 150 -4.17 -0.03 15.50
N GLU A 151 -5.33 -0.01 16.15
CA GLU A 151 -5.49 0.58 17.50
C GLU A 151 -4.65 -0.15 18.54
N LYS A 152 -4.58 -1.48 18.44
CA LYS A 152 -3.72 -2.30 19.31
C LYS A 152 -2.24 -1.98 19.13
N GLU A 153 -1.79 -1.68 17.91
CA GLU A 153 -0.40 -1.25 17.67
C GLU A 153 -0.14 0.18 18.15
N ALA A 154 -1.04 1.13 17.83
CA ALA A 154 -0.88 2.54 18.16
C ALA A 154 -0.78 2.80 19.68
N SER A 155 -1.46 1.98 20.48
CA SER A 155 -1.34 2.02 21.96
C SER A 155 0.04 1.59 22.48
N HIS A 156 0.85 0.91 21.67
CA HIS A 156 2.17 0.39 22.03
C HIS A 156 3.33 1.06 21.27
N VAL A 157 3.05 1.76 20.17
CA VAL A 157 4.06 2.39 19.31
C VAL A 157 3.75 3.88 19.14
N GLU A 158 4.49 4.71 19.86
CA GLU A 158 4.40 6.18 19.82
C GLU A 158 4.86 6.71 18.45
N GLY A 159 4.02 7.47 17.75
CA GLY A 159 4.37 8.12 16.47
C GLY A 159 3.89 7.43 15.19
N PHE A 160 3.02 6.41 15.28
CA PHE A 160 2.35 5.84 14.10
C PHE A 160 1.29 6.84 13.57
N SER A 161 1.72 7.81 12.75
CA SER A 161 0.84 8.81 12.12
C SER A 161 0.26 8.20 10.84
N PRO A 162 -1.04 7.84 10.79
CA PRO A 162 -1.40 6.83 9.82
C PRO A 162 -2.06 7.53 8.62
N GLU A 163 -1.30 7.63 7.53
CA GLU A 163 -1.82 7.95 6.19
C GLU A 163 -2.67 6.77 5.67
N LEU A 164 -3.76 6.43 6.38
CA LEU A 164 -4.58 5.25 6.11
C LEU A 164 -5.68 5.54 5.10
N ALA A 165 -5.86 4.60 4.18
CA ALA A 165 -7.13 4.45 3.48
C ALA A 165 -8.06 3.52 4.29
N LEU A 166 -9.28 3.99 4.54
CA LEU A 166 -10.31 3.23 5.26
C LEU A 166 -11.42 2.78 4.32
N VAL A 167 -11.87 1.54 4.52
CA VAL A 167 -13.10 1.00 3.96
C VAL A 167 -14.15 0.97 5.06
N THR A 168 -15.17 1.81 4.92
CA THR A 168 -16.29 1.92 5.87
C THR A 168 -17.59 1.36 5.33
N ILE A 169 -17.69 1.18 4.00
CA ILE A 169 -18.87 0.67 3.32
C ILE A 169 -18.46 -0.52 2.46
N GLY A 170 -19.09 -1.67 2.67
CA GLY A 170 -18.90 -2.89 1.88
C GLY A 170 -20.24 -3.43 1.39
N GLY A 171 -20.34 -3.78 0.11
CA GLY A 171 -21.60 -4.30 -0.47
C GLY A 171 -22.78 -3.32 -0.36
N GLY A 172 -22.51 -2.00 -0.27
CA GLY A 172 -23.52 -0.96 -0.11
C GLY A 172 -24.04 -0.75 1.32
N LYS A 173 -23.45 -1.40 2.33
CA LYS A 173 -23.80 -1.21 3.75
C LYS A 173 -22.59 -0.74 4.54
N GLU A 174 -22.85 0.06 5.57
CA GLU A 174 -21.82 0.41 6.55
C GLU A 174 -21.34 -0.86 7.27
N LEU A 175 -20.03 -0.99 7.42
CA LEU A 175 -19.40 -2.13 8.08
C LEU A 175 -19.47 -1.97 9.60
N GLU A 176 -19.71 -3.07 10.32
CA GLU A 176 -19.67 -3.09 11.79
C GLU A 176 -18.27 -2.69 12.31
N GLU A 177 -17.23 -3.17 11.64
CA GLU A 177 -15.85 -2.79 11.87
C GLU A 177 -15.26 -2.17 10.60
N LYS A 178 -14.61 -1.01 10.73
CA LYS A 178 -13.88 -0.38 9.62
C LYS A 178 -12.69 -1.26 9.25
N LEU A 179 -12.38 -1.32 7.96
CA LEU A 179 -11.18 -2.01 7.48
C LEU A 179 -10.17 -0.99 6.98
N VAL A 180 -8.90 -1.29 7.18
CA VAL A 180 -7.76 -0.51 6.71
C VAL A 180 -7.19 -1.18 5.48
N VAL A 181 -6.99 -0.44 4.40
CA VAL A 181 -6.17 -0.91 3.28
C VAL A 181 -4.73 -0.87 3.72
N ARG A 182 -4.01 -2.00 3.66
CA ARG A 182 -2.67 -2.13 4.26
C ARG A 182 -1.73 -0.96 3.86
N PRO A 183 -1.21 -0.18 4.82
CA PRO A 183 -0.04 0.68 4.61
C PRO A 183 1.27 -0.09 4.77
N THR A 184 1.18 -1.20 5.50
CA THR A 184 2.17 -2.22 5.82
C THR A 184 1.45 -3.41 6.50
N SER A 185 2.07 -4.58 6.62
CA SER A 185 1.38 -5.80 7.11
C SER A 185 1.74 -6.23 8.54
N GLU A 186 2.51 -5.45 9.30
CA GLU A 186 3.03 -5.81 10.63
C GLU A 186 1.94 -6.28 11.59
N THR A 187 0.80 -5.59 11.65
CA THR A 187 -0.27 -5.95 12.60
C THR A 187 -0.92 -7.29 12.29
N ILE A 188 -1.24 -7.55 11.03
CA ILE A 188 -1.83 -8.82 10.60
C ILE A 188 -0.80 -9.96 10.68
N VAL A 189 0.45 -9.70 10.32
CA VAL A 189 1.54 -10.69 10.42
C VAL A 189 1.77 -11.08 11.87
N ASN A 190 1.94 -10.10 12.77
CA ASN A 190 2.19 -10.37 14.18
C ASN A 190 1.01 -11.08 14.84
N HIS A 191 -0.23 -10.72 14.48
CA HIS A 191 -1.41 -11.46 14.92
C HIS A 191 -1.30 -12.93 14.53
N MET A 192 -0.99 -13.23 13.27
CA MET A 192 -0.89 -14.61 12.79
C MET A 192 0.32 -15.35 13.38
N PHE A 193 1.45 -14.67 13.60
CA PHE A 193 2.61 -15.25 14.29
C PHE A 193 2.26 -15.73 15.70
N THR A 194 1.38 -15.02 16.42
CA THR A 194 0.92 -15.48 17.75
C THR A 194 0.12 -16.78 17.71
N GLN A 195 -0.53 -17.05 16.57
CA GLN A 195 -1.31 -18.27 16.33
C GLN A 195 -0.45 -19.43 15.81
N TRP A 196 0.73 -19.14 15.25
CA TRP A 196 1.60 -20.16 14.65
C TRP A 196 2.78 -20.55 15.54
N ILE A 197 3.27 -19.62 16.37
CA ILE A 197 4.45 -19.82 17.20
C ILE A 197 4.00 -20.20 18.62
N HIS A 198 4.10 -21.49 18.93
CA HIS A 198 3.76 -22.04 20.24
C HIS A 198 4.99 -22.55 21.00
N SER A 199 6.07 -22.86 20.29
CA SER A 199 7.30 -23.40 20.86
C SER A 199 8.54 -22.87 20.16
N TYR A 200 9.71 -23.03 20.78
CA TYR A 200 11.00 -22.74 20.16
C TYR A 200 11.26 -23.56 18.89
N ARG A 201 10.55 -24.67 18.69
CA ARG A 201 10.64 -25.53 17.51
C ARG A 201 10.02 -24.92 16.26
N ASP A 202 9.15 -23.92 16.44
CA ASP A 202 8.51 -23.20 15.34
C ASP A 202 9.42 -22.05 14.81
N LEU A 203 10.62 -21.90 15.40
CA LEU A 203 11.58 -20.85 15.08
C LEU A 203 12.84 -21.42 14.41
N PRO A 204 13.49 -20.65 13.52
CA PRO A 204 13.05 -19.34 13.03
C PRO A 204 11.91 -19.47 12.02
N LEU A 205 10.91 -18.59 12.13
CA LEU A 205 9.88 -18.44 11.11
C LEU A 205 10.31 -17.30 10.19
N MET A 206 10.59 -17.59 8.92
CA MET A 206 11.10 -16.60 7.96
C MET A 206 10.23 -16.59 6.71
N VAL A 207 9.47 -15.51 6.54
CA VAL A 207 8.44 -15.46 5.53
C VAL A 207 8.45 -14.13 4.79
N ASN A 208 8.03 -14.15 3.53
CA ASN A 208 8.11 -13.03 2.61
C ASN A 208 6.82 -12.88 1.80
N GLN A 209 6.43 -11.67 1.41
CA GLN A 209 5.37 -11.47 0.43
C GLN A 209 5.68 -10.34 -0.56
N TRP A 210 5.18 -10.49 -1.78
CA TRP A 210 5.21 -9.50 -2.84
C TRP A 210 3.78 -8.99 -3.05
N VAL A 211 3.53 -7.72 -2.73
CA VAL A 211 2.18 -7.15 -2.71
C VAL A 211 2.22 -5.67 -3.09
N ASN A 212 1.05 -5.09 -3.36
CA ASN A 212 0.85 -3.65 -3.34
C ASN A 212 0.54 -3.17 -1.93
N VAL A 213 0.89 -1.91 -1.66
CA VAL A 213 0.50 -1.20 -0.43
C VAL A 213 -0.03 0.19 -0.72
N THR A 214 -0.76 0.72 0.25
CA THR A 214 -1.43 2.02 0.15
C THR A 214 -1.01 2.92 1.30
N ARG A 215 -0.33 4.02 0.98
CA ARG A 215 -0.05 5.12 1.92
C ARG A 215 -0.66 6.37 1.36
N TRP A 216 -1.52 7.06 2.11
CA TRP A 216 -2.31 8.20 1.64
C TRP A 216 -1.45 9.47 1.43
N GLU A 217 -0.60 9.40 0.41
CA GLU A 217 0.41 10.39 0.12
C GLU A 217 -0.16 11.61 -0.62
N MET A 218 0.14 12.80 -0.11
CA MET A 218 -0.30 14.05 -0.73
C MET A 218 0.62 14.53 -1.86
N ARG A 219 1.93 14.25 -1.79
CA ARG A 219 2.93 14.69 -2.78
C ARG A 219 3.54 13.50 -3.49
N THR A 220 3.07 13.26 -4.71
CA THR A 220 3.43 12.06 -5.46
C THR A 220 4.36 12.33 -6.64
N LYS A 221 5.31 11.42 -6.83
CA LYS A 221 6.24 11.35 -7.97
C LYS A 221 6.35 9.86 -8.37
N PRO A 222 6.00 9.47 -9.62
CA PRO A 222 6.03 8.08 -10.07
C PRO A 222 7.33 7.36 -9.69
N PHE A 223 7.22 6.10 -9.27
CA PHE A 223 8.29 5.24 -8.74
C PHE A 223 9.04 5.73 -7.49
N VAL A 224 9.01 7.02 -7.13
CA VAL A 224 9.72 7.54 -5.95
C VAL A 224 8.80 7.59 -4.74
N ARG A 225 7.57 8.09 -4.93
CA ARG A 225 6.61 8.36 -3.87
C ARG A 225 5.20 8.36 -4.46
N THR A 226 4.42 7.32 -4.22
CA THR A 226 3.07 7.17 -4.78
C THR A 226 2.09 6.76 -3.68
N LEU A 227 0.79 6.95 -3.94
CA LEU A 227 -0.27 6.53 -3.02
C LEU A 227 -0.34 5.00 -2.94
N GLU A 228 -0.23 4.36 -4.09
CA GLU A 228 -0.15 2.91 -4.24
C GLU A 228 1.17 2.54 -4.89
N PHE A 229 1.85 1.52 -4.36
CA PHE A 229 3.08 1.00 -4.96
C PHE A 229 3.26 -0.49 -4.70
N LEU A 230 3.98 -1.14 -5.60
CA LEU A 230 4.41 -2.53 -5.46
C LEU A 230 5.64 -2.59 -4.57
N TRP A 231 5.69 -3.59 -3.71
CA TRP A 231 6.83 -3.79 -2.82
C TRP A 231 7.04 -5.25 -2.47
N GLN A 232 8.13 -5.48 -1.74
CA GLN A 232 8.40 -6.72 -1.04
C GLN A 232 8.51 -6.43 0.45
N GLU A 233 7.85 -7.24 1.27
CA GLU A 233 8.03 -7.19 2.73
C GLU A 233 8.34 -8.58 3.30
N GLY A 234 9.43 -8.65 4.06
CA GLY A 234 9.90 -9.83 4.76
C GLY A 234 9.66 -9.69 6.25
N HIS A 235 9.08 -10.71 6.86
CA HIS A 235 8.79 -10.76 8.28
C HIS A 235 9.38 -12.03 8.86
N THR A 236 10.18 -11.90 9.91
CA THR A 236 10.82 -13.05 10.54
C THR A 236 10.68 -13.01 12.05
N ALA A 237 10.66 -14.18 12.68
CA ALA A 237 10.64 -14.34 14.13
C ALA A 237 11.78 -15.26 14.56
N HIS A 238 12.55 -14.81 15.56
CA HIS A 238 13.75 -15.51 16.04
C HIS A 238 13.69 -15.75 17.54
N ALA A 239 14.42 -16.78 18.01
CA ALA A 239 14.50 -17.13 19.42
C ALA A 239 15.43 -16.19 20.19
N THR A 240 16.50 -15.71 19.56
CA THR A 240 17.54 -14.90 20.21
C THR A 240 17.76 -13.54 19.54
N PRO A 241 18.17 -12.51 20.29
CA PRO A 241 18.52 -11.20 19.73
C PRO A 241 19.64 -11.27 18.69
N GLU A 242 20.59 -12.17 18.88
CA GLU A 242 21.76 -12.34 18.03
C GLU A 242 21.37 -12.88 16.65
N GLU A 243 20.47 -13.87 16.59
CA GLU A 243 19.92 -14.39 15.34
C GLU A 243 19.14 -13.31 14.59
N ALA A 244 18.30 -12.59 15.32
CA ALA A 244 17.45 -11.56 14.75
C ALA A 244 18.28 -10.37 14.21
N GLU A 245 19.33 -9.97 14.93
CA GLU A 245 20.26 -8.93 14.48
C GLU A 245 21.08 -9.39 13.26
N LYS A 246 21.51 -10.66 13.25
CA LYS A 246 22.22 -11.25 12.11
C LYS A 246 21.33 -11.24 10.87
N GLU A 247 20.06 -11.62 11.02
CA GLU A 247 19.08 -11.60 9.95
C GLU A 247 18.83 -10.18 9.43
N ALA A 248 18.72 -9.20 10.34
CA ALA A 248 18.60 -7.78 9.99
C ALA A 248 19.76 -7.30 9.10
N LEU A 249 20.99 -7.54 9.56
CA LEU A 249 22.19 -7.18 8.80
C LEU A 249 22.29 -7.97 7.48
N GLN A 250 21.92 -9.25 7.47
CA GLN A 250 21.98 -10.07 6.27
C GLN A 250 21.10 -9.49 5.15
N MET A 251 19.86 -9.09 5.46
CA MET A 251 18.97 -8.52 4.44
C MET A 251 19.44 -7.16 3.94
N ILE A 252 19.97 -6.28 4.81
CA ILE A 252 20.50 -5.00 4.31
C ILE A 252 21.68 -5.19 3.35
N TYR A 253 22.50 -6.23 3.57
CA TYR A 253 23.57 -6.59 2.64
C TYR A 253 23.07 -7.26 1.37
N VAL A 254 22.00 -8.06 1.42
CA VAL A 254 21.34 -8.58 0.21
C VAL A 254 20.82 -7.42 -0.64
N TYR A 255 20.16 -6.43 -0.03
CA TYR A 255 19.68 -5.24 -0.73
C TYR A 255 20.82 -4.40 -1.30
N LYS A 256 21.91 -4.19 -0.54
CA LYS A 256 23.12 -3.51 -1.03
C LYS A 256 23.71 -4.23 -2.24
N LYS A 257 23.83 -5.56 -2.17
CA LYS A 257 24.38 -6.39 -3.24
C LYS A 257 23.53 -6.30 -4.49
N PHE A 258 22.21 -6.41 -4.35
CA PHE A 258 21.27 -6.20 -5.45
C PHE A 258 21.45 -4.81 -6.07
N ALA A 259 21.43 -3.75 -5.27
CA ALA A 259 21.54 -2.38 -5.75
C ALA A 259 22.83 -2.17 -6.55
N TYR A 260 23.97 -2.66 -6.04
CA TYR A 260 25.27 -2.46 -6.66
C TYR A 260 25.51 -3.36 -7.87
N GLU A 261 25.25 -4.66 -7.75
CA GLU A 261 25.63 -5.66 -8.77
C GLU A 261 24.57 -5.83 -9.87
N GLN A 262 23.29 -5.68 -9.55
CA GLN A 262 22.20 -5.91 -10.50
C GLN A 262 21.61 -4.61 -11.02
N ALA A 263 21.35 -3.65 -10.13
CA ALA A 263 20.75 -2.38 -10.52
C ALA A 263 21.79 -1.30 -10.92
N ALA A 264 23.09 -1.57 -10.72
CA ALA A 264 24.19 -0.63 -10.98
C ALA A 264 24.00 0.74 -10.29
N ILE A 265 23.44 0.74 -9.09
CA ILE A 265 23.18 1.94 -8.28
C ILE A 265 24.10 1.91 -7.06
N PRO A 266 25.03 2.88 -6.92
CA PRO A 266 25.85 2.98 -5.73
C PRO A 266 24.99 3.40 -4.54
N VAL A 267 25.06 2.62 -3.46
CA VAL A 267 24.34 2.88 -2.21
C VAL A 267 25.27 2.81 -1.00
N ILE A 268 24.95 3.59 0.02
CA ILE A 268 25.63 3.59 1.31
C ILE A 268 24.76 2.84 2.30
N ALA A 269 25.24 1.67 2.77
CA ALA A 269 24.59 0.96 3.87
C ALA A 269 24.95 1.63 5.20
N GLY A 270 23.97 1.76 6.09
CA GLY A 270 24.16 2.38 7.40
C GLY A 270 23.03 2.06 8.38
N ARG A 271 23.13 2.66 9.56
CA ARG A 271 22.10 2.61 10.60
C ARG A 271 21.46 3.98 10.73
N LYS A 272 20.13 4.04 10.76
CA LYS A 272 19.40 5.29 11.00
C LYS A 272 19.69 5.82 12.41
N SER A 273 19.61 7.14 12.55
CA SER A 273 19.65 7.79 13.86
C SER A 273 18.46 7.32 14.72
N ARG A 274 18.49 7.60 16.03
CA ARG A 274 17.36 7.27 16.90
C ARG A 274 16.06 7.98 16.46
N ALA A 275 16.16 9.20 15.94
CA ALA A 275 15.01 9.98 15.47
C ALA A 275 14.39 9.43 14.17
N GLU A 276 15.21 8.81 13.32
CA GLU A 276 14.81 8.25 12.01
C GLU A 276 14.63 6.72 12.06
N THR A 277 14.70 6.13 13.26
CA THR A 277 14.44 4.69 13.45
C THR A 277 12.94 4.45 13.33
N PHE A 278 12.57 3.37 12.65
CA PHE A 278 11.17 2.99 12.50
C PHE A 278 10.47 2.90 13.86
N ALA A 279 9.25 3.40 13.94
CA ALA A 279 8.48 3.42 15.18
C ALA A 279 8.31 1.98 15.68
N GLY A 280 8.67 1.74 16.94
CA GLY A 280 8.65 0.39 17.53
C GLY A 280 9.88 -0.48 17.22
N ALA A 281 10.82 -0.04 16.37
CA ALA A 281 12.07 -0.77 16.14
C ALA A 281 13.15 -0.49 17.18
N SER A 282 13.95 -1.51 17.51
CA SER A 282 15.19 -1.35 18.28
C SER A 282 16.31 -0.74 17.44
N ARG A 283 16.42 -1.19 16.18
CA ARG A 283 17.40 -0.70 15.21
C ARG A 283 16.78 -0.67 13.82
N THR A 284 17.13 0.34 13.03
CA THR A 284 16.81 0.39 11.61
C THR A 284 18.10 0.56 10.83
N TYR A 285 18.33 -0.38 9.92
CA TYR A 285 19.36 -0.36 8.89
C TYR A 285 18.76 0.11 7.58
N THR A 286 19.57 0.77 6.77
CA THR A 286 19.14 1.43 5.54
C THR A 286 20.24 1.34 4.48
N ILE A 287 19.84 1.33 3.21
CA ILE A 287 20.71 1.68 2.08
C ILE A 287 20.25 3.02 1.51
N GLU A 288 21.16 3.99 1.47
CA GLU A 288 20.89 5.34 0.96
C GLU A 288 21.51 5.51 -0.42
N ALA A 289 20.70 5.90 -1.40
CA ALA A 289 21.13 6.27 -2.74
C ALA A 289 21.18 7.80 -2.89
N MET A 290 22.03 8.30 -3.79
CA MET A 290 22.06 9.72 -4.15
C MET A 290 21.37 9.92 -5.50
N MET A 291 20.34 10.75 -5.53
CA MET A 291 19.64 11.12 -6.76
C MET A 291 20.46 12.13 -7.58
N GLY A 292 20.14 12.27 -8.88
CA GLY A 292 20.84 13.22 -9.76
C GLY A 292 20.67 14.70 -9.37
N ASP A 293 19.62 15.04 -8.61
CA ASP A 293 19.44 16.37 -7.99
C ASP A 293 20.14 16.52 -6.62
N ARG A 294 21.04 15.58 -6.28
CA ARG A 294 21.83 15.54 -5.04
C ARG A 294 21.00 15.40 -3.76
N LYS A 295 19.79 14.88 -3.86
CA LYS A 295 19.00 14.48 -2.70
C LYS A 295 19.23 13.01 -2.37
N ALA A 296 19.37 12.70 -1.09
CA ALA A 296 19.39 11.33 -0.63
C ALA A 296 17.99 10.70 -0.76
N LEU A 297 17.96 9.42 -1.15
CA LEU A 297 16.77 8.60 -1.21
C LEU A 297 17.05 7.27 -0.54
N GLN A 298 16.22 6.91 0.44
CA GLN A 298 16.25 5.60 1.06
C GLN A 298 15.80 4.55 0.03
N ALA A 299 16.69 3.63 -0.32
CA ALA A 299 16.47 2.61 -1.35
C ALA A 299 16.07 1.24 -0.76
N GLY A 300 16.12 1.08 0.56
CA GLY A 300 15.77 -0.17 1.25
C GLY A 300 16.07 -0.10 2.73
N THR A 301 15.33 -0.86 3.53
CA THR A 301 15.47 -0.91 4.99
C THR A 301 15.37 -2.31 5.57
N SER A 302 15.99 -2.45 6.73
CA SER A 302 15.92 -3.62 7.58
C SER A 302 15.76 -3.19 9.02
N HIS A 303 14.75 -3.72 9.71
CA HIS A 303 14.34 -3.27 11.02
C HIS A 303 14.41 -4.42 12.00
N ASN A 304 15.31 -4.31 12.98
CA ASN A 304 15.25 -5.17 14.15
C ASN A 304 14.20 -4.62 15.11
N LEU A 305 13.04 -5.27 15.19
CA LEU A 305 11.91 -4.81 15.99
C LEU A 305 12.05 -5.16 17.48
N GLY A 306 13.06 -5.96 17.83
CA GLY A 306 13.20 -6.47 19.18
C GLY A 306 11.94 -7.24 19.60
N GLN A 307 11.59 -7.10 20.87
CA GLN A 307 10.41 -7.74 21.46
C GLN A 307 9.21 -6.78 21.60
N ASN A 308 9.25 -5.61 20.96
CA ASN A 308 8.19 -4.60 21.14
C ASN A 308 6.85 -5.12 20.60
N PHE A 309 6.88 -5.72 19.42
CA PHE A 309 5.68 -6.28 18.78
C PHE A 309 5.22 -7.58 19.43
N SER A 310 6.14 -8.49 19.76
CA SER A 310 5.76 -9.75 20.43
C SER A 310 5.13 -9.53 21.81
N ARG A 311 5.56 -8.48 22.53
CA ARG A 311 4.88 -8.05 23.76
C ARG A 311 3.50 -7.47 23.51
N ALA A 312 3.35 -6.58 22.52
CA ALA A 312 2.07 -5.94 22.21
C ALA A 312 1.00 -6.96 21.78
N PHE A 313 1.39 -8.03 21.08
CA PHE A 313 0.48 -9.07 20.61
C PHE A 313 0.38 -10.29 21.54
N GLU A 314 1.01 -10.26 22.72
CA GLU A 314 0.97 -11.34 23.72
C GLU A 314 1.42 -12.71 23.18
N THR A 315 2.51 -12.73 22.39
CA THR A 315 3.06 -13.99 21.88
C THR A 315 3.50 -14.89 23.04
N GLN A 316 3.05 -16.15 23.05
CA GLN A 316 3.31 -17.11 24.14
C GLN A 316 4.82 -17.37 24.34
N VAL A 317 5.57 -17.35 23.24
CA VAL A 317 7.04 -17.41 23.25
C VAL A 317 7.60 -16.00 23.02
N LYS A 318 8.60 -15.61 23.83
CA LYS A 318 9.32 -14.36 23.62
C LYS A 318 10.12 -14.43 22.32
N ILE A 319 9.57 -13.88 21.25
CA ILE A 319 10.24 -13.80 19.94
C ILE A 319 10.75 -12.39 19.66
N ILE A 320 11.76 -12.31 18.82
CA ILE A 320 12.22 -11.05 18.24
C ILE A 320 11.81 -11.01 16.77
N SER A 321 11.01 -10.01 16.43
CA SER A 321 10.51 -9.82 15.07
C SER A 321 11.48 -8.96 14.27
N ILE A 322 11.72 -9.31 13.01
CA ILE A 322 12.47 -8.48 12.07
C ILE A 322 11.57 -8.18 10.88
N TYR A 323 11.57 -6.91 10.45
CA TYR A 323 10.84 -6.43 9.29
C TYR A 323 11.82 -5.90 8.24
N HIS A 324 11.69 -6.36 7.01
CA HIS A 324 12.57 -6.03 5.90
C HIS A 324 11.80 -5.54 4.72
N LEU A 325 12.32 -4.50 4.10
CA LEU A 325 11.61 -3.80 3.06
C LEU A 325 12.56 -3.26 2.00
N LEU A 326 12.23 -3.52 0.74
CA LEU A 326 12.80 -2.81 -0.39
C LEU A 326 11.71 -1.96 -1.03
N ILE A 327 11.86 -0.63 -0.92
CA ILE A 327 10.97 0.33 -1.57
C ILE A 327 11.73 0.99 -2.71
N ASN A 328 11.12 0.98 -3.89
CA ASN A 328 11.41 1.91 -4.98
C ASN A 328 12.85 1.89 -5.53
N PHE A 329 13.04 1.16 -6.64
CA PHE A 329 14.15 1.40 -7.54
C PHE A 329 13.74 2.36 -8.64
N VAL A 330 14.42 3.49 -8.70
CA VAL A 330 14.29 4.47 -9.76
C VAL A 330 15.42 4.21 -10.75
N PHE A 331 15.09 3.53 -11.84
CA PHE A 331 16.04 3.10 -12.86
C PHE A 331 16.38 4.24 -13.80
N PHE A 332 17.48 4.96 -13.57
CA PHE A 332 18.22 5.66 -14.64
C PHE A 332 19.70 5.79 -14.23
N SER A 333 20.48 4.76 -14.53
CA SER A 333 21.95 4.85 -14.55
C SER A 333 22.41 4.91 -16.01
N SER A 334 22.83 6.10 -16.43
CA SER A 334 23.75 6.37 -17.52
C SER A 334 24.33 7.76 -17.35
#